data_AF-A0A9X3SC90-F1
#
_entry.id   AF-A0A9X3SC90-F1
#
_cell.length_a   1.000
_cell.length_b   1.000
_cell.length_c   1.000
_cell.angle_alpha   90.00
_cell.angle_beta   90.00
_cell.angle_gamma   90.00
#
_symmetry.space_group_name_H-M   'P 1'
#
loop_
_entity.id
_entity.type
_entity.pdbx_description
1 polymer ?
#
loop_
_entity_poly.entity_id
_entity_poly.type
_entity_poly.pdbx_seq_one_letter_code
_entity_poly.pdbx_strand_id
1 'polypeptide(L)'
;MAAAVWTYKAVDGAGVPSKGELKATSKDEAQQQLSALGLKAMEVNEKKSALKADITLFQRIKATELTVMTRQLATMITSGMTLLRAFYVLEDQIENKKLAETIGAVREDIESGLAFSEALAKHPKVFSPLYVAMVRAGETGGVLEASLDRISDQLEKDDELKRQVKGAMAYPIVVLTFALCVLIGLIAFIVPVFVKVFADFGGDLPFITKMTVQASNVVTGQWYVLLAVAIGGPIGFKKWRTSTWGRPQWDRIRLKFPFKIGVTVQKIALARWSRTFAALYSAGVPIMQAIEITGQTAGNSVIEKAMYDVIESVKAGGSIADPLKEAPIFPGMVAQMIAVGEETGNLDAMLSKVADFYEAEVSAAVKALTSILEPVMIILVGGIVGFIVIAMYMPMFKVYDAIK
;
A
#
# COMPACT_ATOMS: atom_id res chain seq x y z
N MET A 1 -42.79 2.75 -23.00
CA MET A 1 -41.82 1.77 -22.47
C MET A 1 -40.46 2.45 -22.41
N ALA A 2 -39.69 2.30 -21.33
CA ALA A 2 -38.38 2.94 -21.21
C ALA A 2 -37.42 2.37 -22.28
N ALA A 3 -36.67 3.23 -22.97
CA ALA A 3 -35.69 2.79 -23.96
C ALA A 3 -34.55 2.05 -23.25
N ALA A 4 -34.37 0.77 -23.57
CA ALA A 4 -33.25 -0.04 -23.09
C ALA A 4 -32.06 0.10 -24.06
N VAL A 5 -30.84 -0.11 -23.55
CA VAL A 5 -29.65 -0.18 -24.40
C VAL A 5 -29.52 -1.62 -24.91
N TRP A 6 -29.34 -1.79 -26.21
CA TRP A 6 -29.18 -3.07 -26.89
C TRP A 6 -27.79 -3.12 -27.50
N THR A 7 -27.09 -4.23 -27.30
CA THR A 7 -25.82 -4.50 -27.99
C THR A 7 -26.11 -5.32 -29.24
N TYR A 8 -25.51 -4.96 -30.37
CA TYR A 8 -25.68 -5.68 -31.62
C TYR A 8 -24.35 -6.13 -32.23
N LYS A 9 -24.41 -7.27 -32.93
CA LYS A 9 -23.47 -7.63 -33.99
C LYS A 9 -24.27 -7.70 -35.28
N ALA A 10 -23.86 -6.93 -36.27
CA ALA A 10 -24.50 -6.89 -37.58
C ALA A 10 -23.45 -6.92 -38.68
N VAL A 11 -23.88 -7.22 -39.89
CA VAL A 11 -23.02 -7.26 -41.07
C VAL A 11 -23.62 -6.35 -42.13
N ASP A 12 -22.81 -5.52 -42.76
CA ASP A 12 -23.26 -4.67 -43.87
C ASP A 12 -23.52 -5.49 -45.15
N GLY A 13 -24.04 -4.85 -46.19
CA GLY A 13 -24.28 -5.51 -47.49
C GLY A 13 -23.02 -6.06 -48.17
N ALA A 14 -21.82 -5.65 -47.73
CA ALA A 14 -20.52 -6.09 -48.25
C ALA A 14 -19.88 -7.21 -47.41
N GLY A 15 -20.51 -7.66 -46.33
CA GLY A 15 -19.99 -8.72 -45.47
C GLY A 15 -19.09 -8.23 -44.33
N VAL A 16 -18.96 -6.92 -44.11
CA VAL A 16 -18.12 -6.36 -43.04
C VAL A 16 -18.86 -6.40 -41.70
N PRO A 17 -18.30 -7.05 -40.67
CA PRO A 17 -18.92 -7.11 -39.35
C PRO A 17 -18.81 -5.76 -38.62
N SER A 18 -19.91 -5.32 -38.03
CA SER A 18 -20.03 -4.12 -37.21
C SER A 18 -20.66 -4.46 -35.86
N LYS A 19 -20.09 -3.89 -34.78
CA LYS A 19 -20.55 -4.07 -33.40
C LYS A 19 -20.81 -2.70 -32.77
N GLY A 20 -21.89 -2.57 -32.02
CA GLY A 20 -22.24 -1.30 -31.39
C GLY A 20 -23.36 -1.42 -30.35
N GLU A 21 -23.72 -0.27 -29.79
CA GLU A 21 -24.85 -0.13 -28.87
C GLU A 21 -25.91 0.79 -29.50
N LEU A 22 -27.18 0.44 -29.36
CA LEU A 22 -28.30 1.27 -29.81
C LEU A 22 -29.38 1.32 -28.73
N LYS A 23 -30.19 2.38 -28.72
CA LYS A 23 -31.32 2.51 -27.79
C LYS A 23 -32.62 2.15 -28.51
N ALA A 24 -33.32 1.16 -27.97
CA ALA A 24 -34.61 0.72 -28.50
C ALA A 24 -35.52 0.25 -27.37
N THR A 25 -36.83 0.38 -27.57
CA THR A 25 -37.84 -0.05 -26.62
C THR A 25 -38.20 -1.54 -26.76
N SER A 26 -37.82 -2.17 -27.89
CA SER A 26 -37.98 -3.61 -28.12
C SER A 26 -36.88 -4.17 -29.04
N LYS A 27 -36.73 -5.50 -29.05
CA LYS A 27 -35.80 -6.21 -29.95
C LYS A 27 -36.15 -5.97 -31.43
N ASP A 28 -37.44 -5.89 -31.74
CA ASP A 28 -37.92 -5.68 -33.10
C ASP A 28 -37.61 -4.24 -33.57
N GLU A 29 -37.75 -3.25 -32.69
CA GLU A 29 -37.34 -1.87 -32.97
C GLU A 29 -35.82 -1.77 -33.17
N ALA A 30 -35.03 -2.47 -32.35
CA ALA A 30 -33.57 -2.54 -32.51
C ALA A 30 -33.17 -3.13 -33.88
N GLN A 31 -33.83 -4.20 -34.32
CA GLN A 31 -33.58 -4.82 -35.63
C GLN A 31 -34.03 -3.93 -36.79
N GLN A 32 -35.14 -3.20 -36.64
CA GLN A 32 -35.60 -2.24 -37.64
C GLN A 32 -34.63 -1.07 -37.79
N GLN A 33 -34.12 -0.51 -36.69
CA GLN A 33 -33.10 0.55 -36.74
C GLN A 33 -31.81 0.07 -37.43
N LEU A 34 -31.36 -1.16 -37.15
CA LEU A 34 -30.18 -1.74 -37.82
C LEU A 34 -30.43 -1.95 -39.32
N SER A 35 -31.62 -2.42 -39.69
CA SER A 35 -32.00 -2.62 -41.08
C SER A 35 -32.09 -1.29 -41.85
N ALA A 36 -32.57 -0.22 -41.20
CA ALA A 36 -32.61 1.14 -41.77
C ALA A 36 -31.20 1.72 -42.01
N LEU A 37 -30.20 1.26 -41.24
CA LEU A 37 -28.78 1.59 -41.43
C LEU A 37 -28.08 0.69 -42.46
N GLY A 38 -28.82 -0.20 -43.14
CA GLY A 38 -28.25 -1.15 -44.11
C GLY A 38 -27.46 -2.29 -43.48
N LEU A 39 -27.63 -2.53 -42.17
CA LEU A 39 -26.94 -3.56 -41.42
C LEU A 39 -27.87 -4.75 -41.14
N LYS A 40 -27.47 -5.94 -41.55
CA LYS A 40 -28.18 -7.20 -41.24
C LYS A 40 -27.77 -7.70 -39.87
N ALA A 41 -28.70 -7.68 -38.92
CA ALA A 41 -28.43 -8.08 -37.54
C ALA A 41 -28.20 -9.60 -37.41
N MET A 42 -27.06 -10.01 -36.86
CA MET A 42 -26.74 -11.40 -36.53
C MET A 42 -27.09 -11.74 -35.08
N GLU A 43 -26.77 -10.84 -34.16
CA GLU A 43 -27.11 -10.95 -32.73
C GLU A 43 -27.61 -9.60 -32.24
N VAL A 44 -28.77 -9.60 -31.58
CA VAL A 44 -29.34 -8.43 -30.89
C VAL A 44 -29.74 -8.86 -29.50
N ASN A 45 -28.95 -8.42 -28.52
CA ASN A 45 -29.13 -8.77 -27.11
C ASN A 45 -29.46 -7.51 -26.32
N GLU A 46 -30.53 -7.59 -25.53
CA GLU A 46 -30.85 -6.56 -24.56
C GLU A 46 -29.70 -6.51 -23.56
N LYS A 47 -29.11 -5.34 -23.33
CA LYS A 47 -28.15 -5.14 -22.24
C LYS A 47 -28.96 -5.11 -20.95
N LYS A 48 -29.44 -6.28 -20.53
CA LYS A 48 -29.97 -6.46 -19.18
C LYS A 48 -28.88 -5.97 -18.26
N SER A 49 -29.19 -4.94 -17.49
CA SER A 49 -28.38 -4.54 -16.33
C SER A 49 -28.51 -5.66 -15.31
N ALA A 50 -27.94 -6.83 -15.62
CA ALA A 50 -27.50 -7.74 -14.60
C ALA A 50 -26.57 -6.89 -13.74
N LEU A 51 -26.83 -6.89 -12.43
CA LEU A 51 -25.84 -6.50 -11.44
C LEU A 51 -24.58 -7.36 -11.65
N LYS A 52 -23.77 -7.04 -12.67
CA LYS A 52 -22.34 -7.12 -12.54
C LYS A 52 -22.05 -6.05 -11.52
N ALA A 53 -22.12 -6.44 -10.24
CA ALA A 53 -21.49 -5.68 -9.18
C ALA A 53 -20.14 -5.26 -9.75
N ASP A 54 -19.95 -3.96 -9.87
CA ASP A 54 -18.84 -3.36 -10.59
C ASP A 54 -17.55 -3.89 -9.96
N ILE A 55 -16.95 -4.94 -10.53
CA ILE A 55 -15.78 -5.62 -9.95
C ILE A 55 -14.59 -4.63 -9.97
N THR A 56 -14.67 -3.57 -10.78
CA THR A 56 -13.80 -2.40 -10.81
C THR A 56 -13.77 -1.63 -9.47
N LEU A 57 -14.86 -1.67 -8.69
CA LEU A 57 -14.93 -1.02 -7.37
C LEU A 57 -13.98 -1.69 -6.37
N PHE A 58 -13.78 -3.02 -6.51
CA PHE A 58 -12.89 -3.81 -5.67
C PHE A 58 -11.48 -4.00 -6.24
N GLN A 59 -11.27 -3.71 -7.53
CA GLN A 59 -9.92 -3.72 -8.10
C GLN A 59 -9.09 -2.58 -7.49
N ARG A 60 -7.92 -2.94 -6.98
CA ARG A 60 -6.93 -2.02 -6.44
C ARG A 60 -5.71 -2.08 -7.33
N ILE A 61 -5.23 -0.90 -7.74
CA ILE A 61 -4.00 -0.77 -8.52
C ILE A 61 -2.83 -1.13 -7.61
N LYS A 62 -2.02 -2.10 -8.03
CA LYS A 62 -0.80 -2.48 -7.31
C LYS A 62 0.29 -1.45 -7.61
N ALA A 63 1.19 -1.22 -6.64
CA ALA A 63 2.32 -0.31 -6.84
C ALA A 63 3.18 -0.75 -8.05
N THR A 64 3.41 -2.05 -8.19
CA THR A 64 4.15 -2.65 -9.31
C THR A 64 3.53 -2.36 -10.67
N GLU A 65 2.20 -2.32 -10.78
CA GLU A 65 1.50 -2.03 -12.05
C GLU A 65 1.73 -0.57 -12.47
N LEU A 66 1.67 0.36 -11.50
CA LEU A 66 1.98 1.77 -11.73
C LEU A 66 3.45 1.98 -12.11
N THR A 67 4.37 1.26 -11.45
CA THR A 67 5.81 1.29 -11.77
C THR A 67 6.07 0.84 -13.21
N VAL A 68 5.52 -0.31 -13.62
CA VAL A 68 5.69 -0.85 -14.98
C VAL A 68 5.10 0.10 -16.03
N MET A 69 3.88 0.59 -15.80
CA MET A 69 3.25 1.55 -16.71
C MET A 69 4.08 2.83 -16.87
N THR A 70 4.61 3.36 -15.77
CA THR A 70 5.45 4.57 -15.80
C THR A 70 6.75 4.32 -16.55
N ARG A 71 7.41 3.17 -16.35
CA ARG A 71 8.63 2.82 -17.09
C ARG A 71 8.36 2.67 -18.59
N GLN A 72 7.24 2.04 -18.95
CA GLN A 72 6.81 1.93 -20.35
C GLN A 72 6.53 3.31 -20.96
N LEU A 73 5.82 4.17 -20.23
CA LEU A 73 5.56 5.55 -20.64
C LEU A 73 6.88 6.29 -20.87
N ALA A 74 7.79 6.30 -19.88
CA ALA A 74 9.10 6.92 -19.99
C ALA A 74 9.86 6.42 -21.23
N THR A 75 9.91 5.10 -21.43
CA THR A 75 10.59 4.48 -22.58
C THR A 75 10.00 4.96 -23.91
N MET A 76 8.67 5.02 -24.03
CA MET A 76 8.00 5.46 -25.26
C MET A 76 8.24 6.95 -25.54
N ILE A 77 8.13 7.80 -24.52
CA ILE A 77 8.37 9.26 -24.68
C ILE A 77 9.83 9.52 -25.04
N THR A 78 10.79 8.88 -24.37
CA THR A 78 12.23 8.98 -24.72
C THR A 78 12.55 8.44 -26.11
N SER A 79 11.74 7.51 -26.64
CA SER A 79 11.85 7.03 -28.02
C SER A 79 11.25 8.00 -29.05
N GLY A 80 10.82 9.20 -28.64
CA GLY A 80 10.22 10.21 -29.50
C GLY A 80 8.74 9.98 -29.80
N MET A 81 8.05 9.08 -29.08
CA MET A 81 6.61 8.91 -29.22
C MET A 81 5.87 10.10 -28.60
N THR A 82 4.82 10.58 -29.25
CA THR A 82 3.96 11.62 -28.67
C THR A 82 3.20 11.10 -27.44
N LEU A 83 2.95 11.99 -26.48
CA LEU A 83 2.27 11.64 -25.22
C LEU A 83 0.92 10.96 -25.44
N LEU A 84 0.08 11.51 -26.32
CA LEU A 84 -1.22 10.93 -26.67
C LEU A 84 -1.09 9.52 -27.25
N ARG A 85 -0.13 9.29 -28.17
CA ARG A 85 0.07 7.97 -28.77
C ARG A 85 0.57 6.96 -27.75
N ALA A 86 1.48 7.36 -26.85
CA ALA A 86 1.94 6.51 -25.76
C ALA A 86 0.76 6.09 -24.86
N PHE A 87 -0.15 7.01 -24.55
CA PHE A 87 -1.34 6.70 -23.76
C PHE A 87 -2.31 5.73 -24.44
N TYR A 88 -2.55 5.88 -25.75
CA TYR A 88 -3.34 4.89 -26.50
C TYR A 88 -2.73 3.48 -26.44
N VAL A 89 -1.41 3.37 -26.57
CA VAL A 89 -0.71 2.07 -26.51
C VAL A 89 -0.77 1.48 -25.09
N LEU A 90 -0.61 2.31 -24.05
CA LEU A 90 -0.68 1.86 -22.66
C LEU A 90 -2.08 1.38 -22.29
N GLU A 91 -3.12 2.09 -22.70
CA GLU A 91 -4.52 1.74 -22.42
C GLU A 91 -4.84 0.31 -22.88
N ASP A 92 -4.36 -0.09 -24.06
CA ASP A 92 -4.54 -1.43 -24.61
C ASP A 92 -3.69 -2.52 -23.93
N GLN A 93 -2.55 -2.15 -23.34
CA GLN A 93 -1.62 -3.10 -22.70
C GLN A 93 -1.91 -3.32 -21.21
N ILE A 94 -2.67 -2.44 -20.56
CA ILE A 94 -2.95 -2.54 -19.13
C ILE A 94 -4.00 -3.62 -18.85
N GLU A 95 -3.58 -4.68 -18.15
CA GLU A 95 -4.49 -5.74 -17.72
C GLU A 95 -5.46 -5.29 -16.61
N ASN A 96 -5.03 -4.36 -15.75
CA ASN A 96 -5.84 -3.86 -14.64
C ASN A 96 -6.85 -2.82 -15.14
N LYS A 97 -8.12 -3.22 -15.25
CA LYS A 97 -9.20 -2.37 -15.77
C LYS A 97 -9.29 -1.00 -15.11
N LYS A 98 -9.08 -0.91 -13.79
CA LYS A 98 -9.12 0.38 -13.08
C LYS A 98 -7.98 1.30 -13.45
N LEU A 99 -6.79 0.74 -13.68
CA LEU A 99 -5.67 1.50 -14.18
C LEU A 99 -5.92 1.92 -15.63
N ALA A 100 -6.43 1.02 -16.48
CA ALA A 100 -6.79 1.34 -17.87
C ALA A 100 -7.83 2.47 -17.94
N GLU A 101 -8.91 2.40 -17.15
CA GLU A 101 -9.93 3.46 -17.05
C GLU A 101 -9.33 4.80 -16.59
N THR A 102 -8.43 4.77 -15.60
CA THR A 102 -7.76 5.99 -15.13
C THR A 102 -6.88 6.59 -16.22
N ILE A 103 -6.19 5.74 -16.97
CA ILE A 103 -5.31 6.16 -18.06
C ILE A 103 -6.09 6.69 -19.26
N GLY A 104 -7.22 6.07 -19.59
CA GLY A 104 -8.16 6.57 -20.60
C GLY A 104 -8.71 7.95 -20.22
N ALA A 105 -9.09 8.17 -18.96
CA ALA A 105 -9.53 9.49 -18.48
C ALA A 105 -8.42 10.55 -18.58
N VAL A 106 -7.18 10.20 -18.22
CA VAL A 106 -6.02 11.09 -18.39
C VAL A 106 -5.76 11.40 -19.87
N ARG A 107 -5.90 10.40 -20.75
CA ARG A 107 -5.77 10.58 -22.21
C ARG A 107 -6.81 11.54 -22.75
N GLU A 108 -8.09 11.38 -22.39
CA GLU A 108 -9.19 12.26 -22.80
C GLU A 108 -8.97 13.70 -22.33
N ASP A 109 -8.47 13.89 -21.11
CA ASP A 109 -8.13 15.21 -20.58
C ASP A 109 -7.01 15.87 -21.39
N ILE A 110 -5.94 15.14 -21.71
CA ILE A 110 -4.84 15.67 -22.54
C ILE A 110 -5.34 15.97 -23.96
N GLU A 111 -6.19 15.12 -24.53
CA GLU A 111 -6.80 15.32 -25.84
C GLU A 111 -7.69 16.57 -25.88
N SER A 112 -8.34 16.90 -24.75
CA SER A 112 -9.09 18.15 -24.58
C SER A 112 -8.23 19.40 -24.39
N GLY A 113 -6.90 19.24 -24.30
CA GLY A 113 -5.93 20.32 -24.15
C GLY A 113 -5.51 20.63 -22.72
N LEU A 114 -5.88 19.80 -21.74
CA LEU A 114 -5.41 19.94 -20.36
C LEU A 114 -3.93 19.57 -20.25
N ALA A 115 -3.18 20.27 -19.38
CA ALA A 115 -1.79 19.90 -19.09
C ALA A 115 -1.72 18.48 -18.48
N PHE A 116 -0.66 17.74 -18.79
CA PHE A 116 -0.49 16.37 -18.34
C PHE A 116 -0.48 16.27 -16.81
N SER A 117 0.25 17.15 -16.12
CA SER A 117 0.28 17.19 -14.66
C SER A 117 -1.09 17.50 -14.05
N GLU A 118 -1.91 18.32 -14.70
CA GLU A 118 -3.27 18.63 -14.24
C GLU A 118 -4.24 17.47 -14.44
N ALA A 119 -4.13 16.76 -15.57
CA ALA A 119 -4.88 15.53 -15.82
C ALA A 119 -4.57 14.47 -14.75
N LEU A 120 -3.29 14.26 -14.45
CA LEU A 120 -2.87 13.34 -13.38
C LEU A 120 -3.39 13.76 -12.00
N ALA A 121 -3.42 15.06 -11.71
CA ALA A 121 -3.85 15.60 -10.42
C ALA A 121 -5.33 15.29 -10.10
N LYS A 122 -6.18 15.05 -11.11
CA LYS A 122 -7.57 14.61 -10.92
C LYS A 122 -7.69 13.20 -10.33
N HIS A 123 -6.60 12.42 -10.35
CA HIS A 123 -6.57 11.03 -9.88
C HIS A 123 -5.58 10.83 -8.70
N PRO A 124 -5.77 11.51 -7.55
CA PRO A 124 -4.83 11.49 -6.41
C PRO A 124 -4.73 10.14 -5.68
N LYS A 125 -5.65 9.21 -5.98
CA LYS A 125 -5.60 7.83 -5.47
C LYS A 125 -4.62 6.94 -6.23
N VAL A 126 -4.23 7.36 -7.43
CA VAL A 126 -3.32 6.61 -8.33
C VAL A 126 -1.99 7.33 -8.40
N PHE A 127 -2.01 8.64 -8.69
CA PHE A 127 -0.80 9.46 -8.79
C PHE A 127 -0.58 10.20 -7.48
N SER A 128 0.61 10.03 -6.90
CA SER A 128 0.99 10.73 -5.67
C SER A 128 1.29 12.21 -5.95
N PRO A 129 1.24 13.10 -4.94
CA PRO A 129 1.66 14.49 -5.08
C PRO A 129 3.08 14.62 -5.64
N LEU A 130 3.98 13.71 -5.25
CA LEU A 130 5.33 13.57 -5.77
C LEU A 130 5.34 13.32 -7.29
N TYR A 131 4.54 12.37 -7.76
CA TYR A 131 4.43 12.04 -9.19
C TYR A 131 3.97 13.26 -9.99
N VAL A 132 2.88 13.90 -9.55
CA VAL A 132 2.30 15.07 -10.21
C VAL A 132 3.29 16.24 -10.25
N ALA A 133 4.01 16.50 -9.15
CA ALA A 133 4.97 17.58 -9.08
C ALA A 133 6.18 17.36 -10.01
N MET A 134 6.69 16.13 -10.11
CA MET A 134 7.78 15.81 -11.03
C MET A 134 7.34 15.94 -12.50
N VAL A 135 6.13 15.48 -12.84
CA VAL A 135 5.58 15.69 -14.19
C VAL A 135 5.44 17.18 -14.49
N ARG A 136 4.89 17.96 -13.56
CA ARG A 136 4.73 19.41 -13.73
C ARG A 136 6.06 20.12 -13.98
N ALA A 137 7.09 19.78 -13.21
CA ALA A 137 8.42 20.34 -13.41
C ALA A 137 9.00 19.95 -14.78
N GLY A 138 8.79 18.70 -15.21
CA GLY A 138 9.17 18.23 -16.53
C GLY A 138 8.45 18.94 -17.68
N GLU A 139 7.13 19.14 -17.55
CA GLU A 139 6.33 19.88 -18.52
C GLU A 139 6.76 21.34 -18.62
N THR A 140 6.91 22.02 -17.47
CA THR A 140 7.27 23.44 -17.42
C THR A 140 8.70 23.67 -17.91
N GLY A 141 9.61 22.75 -17.59
CA GLY A 141 11.01 22.80 -17.99
C GLY A 141 11.30 22.24 -19.38
N GLY A 142 10.31 21.71 -20.09
CA GLY A 142 10.52 21.07 -21.40
C GLY A 142 11.37 19.80 -21.37
N VAL A 143 11.50 19.17 -20.20
CA VAL A 143 12.34 17.98 -19.93
C VAL A 143 11.49 16.83 -19.41
N LEU A 144 10.33 16.61 -20.05
CA LEU A 144 9.37 15.58 -19.66
C LEU A 144 9.97 14.17 -19.74
N GLU A 145 10.79 13.88 -20.75
CA GLU A 145 11.51 12.62 -20.93
C GLU A 145 12.35 12.26 -19.70
N ALA A 146 13.27 13.15 -19.32
CA ALA A 146 14.13 12.97 -18.15
C ALA A 146 13.32 12.91 -16.84
N SER A 147 12.21 13.64 -16.77
CA SER A 147 11.33 13.64 -15.58
C SER A 147 10.59 12.31 -15.44
N LEU A 148 10.06 11.76 -16.53
CA LEU A 148 9.41 10.45 -16.54
C LEU A 148 10.39 9.31 -16.20
N ASP A 149 11.61 9.38 -16.70
CA ASP A 149 12.66 8.40 -16.38
C ASP A 149 12.97 8.42 -14.88
N ARG A 150 13.16 9.61 -14.30
CA ARG A 150 13.34 9.79 -12.85
C ARG A 150 12.15 9.31 -12.03
N ILE A 151 10.92 9.57 -12.47
CA ILE A 151 9.72 9.06 -11.81
C ILE A 151 9.73 7.53 -11.81
N SER A 152 10.09 6.91 -12.94
CA SER A 152 10.15 5.44 -13.03
C SER A 152 11.22 4.84 -12.12
N ASP A 153 12.43 5.41 -12.11
CA ASP A 153 13.50 5.01 -11.17
C ASP A 153 13.05 5.14 -9.71
N GLN A 154 12.39 6.25 -9.38
CA GLN A 154 11.88 6.51 -8.04
C GLN A 154 10.83 5.46 -7.62
N LEU A 155 9.89 5.14 -8.51
CA LEU A 155 8.86 4.14 -8.25
C LEU A 155 9.44 2.72 -8.13
N GLU A 156 10.48 2.39 -8.89
CA GLU A 156 11.19 1.11 -8.80
C GLU A 156 11.90 0.96 -7.46
N LYS A 157 12.66 1.97 -7.03
CA LYS A 157 13.32 1.97 -5.71
C LYS A 157 12.32 1.90 -4.56
N ASP A 158 11.21 2.64 -4.65
CA ASP A 158 10.14 2.59 -3.66
C ASP A 158 9.46 1.21 -3.59
N ASP A 159 9.24 0.54 -4.73
CA ASP A 159 8.72 -0.82 -4.76
C ASP A 159 9.74 -1.82 -4.20
N GLU A 160 11.01 -1.67 -4.56
CA GLU A 160 12.08 -2.52 -4.05
C GLU A 160 12.18 -2.44 -2.53
N LEU A 161 12.23 -1.24 -1.95
CA LEU A 161 12.25 -1.04 -0.50
C LEU A 161 11.03 -1.68 0.16
N LYS A 162 9.83 -1.51 -0.41
CA LYS A 162 8.61 -2.14 0.10
C LYS A 162 8.68 -3.66 0.00
N ARG A 163 9.22 -4.20 -1.09
CA ARG A 163 9.34 -5.64 -1.34
C ARG A 163 10.36 -6.27 -0.40
N GLN A 164 11.50 -5.63 -0.16
CA GLN A 164 12.50 -6.06 0.82
C GLN A 164 11.88 -6.13 2.23
N VAL A 165 11.17 -5.09 2.66
CA VAL A 165 10.50 -5.08 3.97
C VAL A 165 9.40 -6.14 4.06
N LYS A 166 8.57 -6.29 3.03
CA LYS A 166 7.50 -7.31 3.01
C LYS A 166 8.06 -8.74 2.98
N GLY A 167 9.11 -8.97 2.21
CA GLY A 167 9.76 -10.27 2.10
C GLY A 167 10.30 -10.75 3.44
N ALA A 168 10.98 -9.86 4.17
CA ALA A 168 11.47 -10.14 5.52
C ALA A 168 10.35 -10.45 6.53
N MET A 169 9.17 -9.83 6.37
CA MET A 169 8.02 -10.06 7.25
C MET A 169 7.21 -11.32 6.90
N ALA A 170 7.41 -11.92 5.72
CA ALA A 170 6.60 -13.05 5.26
C ALA A 170 6.77 -14.28 6.17
N TYR A 171 8.02 -14.65 6.49
CA TYR A 171 8.31 -15.81 7.33
C TYR A 171 7.71 -15.69 8.74
N PRO A 172 7.94 -14.60 9.50
CA PRO A 172 7.30 -14.41 10.81
C PRO A 172 5.78 -14.49 10.76
N ILE A 173 5.15 -13.91 9.74
CA ILE A 173 3.69 -13.93 9.59
C ILE A 173 3.20 -15.37 9.38
N VAL A 174 3.84 -16.15 8.51
CA VAL A 174 3.45 -17.54 8.23
C VAL A 174 3.59 -18.40 9.47
N VAL A 175 4.73 -18.35 10.16
CA VAL A 175 4.97 -19.15 11.37
C VAL A 175 4.02 -18.76 12.49
N LEU A 176 3.80 -17.46 12.73
CA LEU A 176 2.87 -16.99 13.75
C LEU A 176 1.43 -17.40 13.43
N THR A 177 1.02 -17.29 12.17
CA THR A 177 -0.31 -17.73 11.73
C THR A 177 -0.48 -19.23 11.94
N PHE A 178 0.51 -20.04 11.54
CA PHE A 178 0.48 -21.48 11.73
C PHE A 178 0.44 -21.86 13.22
N ALA A 179 1.29 -21.25 14.05
CA ALA A 179 1.30 -21.47 15.49
C ALA A 179 -0.05 -21.10 16.15
N LEU A 180 -0.66 -19.99 15.72
CA LEU A 180 -1.96 -19.55 16.20
C LEU A 180 -3.08 -20.51 15.76
N CYS A 181 -3.04 -21.02 14.52
CA CYS A 181 -3.97 -22.05 14.05
C CYS A 181 -3.85 -23.35 14.87
N VAL A 182 -2.62 -23.81 15.13
CA VAL A 182 -2.39 -24.99 15.98
C VAL A 182 -2.91 -24.74 17.40
N LEU A 183 -2.61 -23.58 17.99
CA LEU A 183 -3.10 -23.18 19.31
C LEU A 183 -4.64 -23.19 19.38
N ILE A 184 -5.30 -22.57 18.40
CA ILE A 184 -6.76 -22.54 18.30
C ILE A 184 -7.32 -23.97 18.19
N GLY A 185 -6.72 -24.83 17.36
CA GLY A 185 -7.12 -26.23 17.22
C GLY A 185 -7.00 -27.01 18.53
N LEU A 186 -5.87 -26.89 19.23
CA LEU A 186 -5.66 -27.53 20.53
C LEU A 186 -6.71 -27.06 21.55
N ILE A 187 -6.95 -25.76 21.64
CA ILE A 187 -7.95 -25.19 22.54
C ILE A 187 -9.38 -25.60 22.16
N ALA A 188 -9.69 -25.70 20.87
CA ALA A 188 -11.02 -26.06 20.39
C ALA A 188 -11.38 -27.53 20.63
N PHE A 189 -10.41 -28.44 20.44
CA PHE A 189 -10.67 -29.88 20.49
C PHE A 189 -10.26 -30.55 21.80
N ILE A 190 -9.10 -30.18 22.34
CA ILE A 190 -8.51 -30.91 23.47
C ILE A 190 -9.07 -30.41 24.80
N VAL A 191 -9.13 -29.09 24.99
CA VAL A 191 -9.58 -28.48 26.26
C VAL A 191 -11.00 -28.94 26.65
N PRO A 192 -12.00 -28.99 25.75
CA PRO A 192 -13.34 -29.46 26.13
C PRO A 192 -13.39 -30.92 26.58
N VAL A 193 -12.55 -31.79 26.01
CA VAL A 193 -12.45 -33.19 26.43
C VAL A 193 -11.98 -33.26 27.87
N PHE A 194 -10.94 -32.49 28.22
CA PHE A 194 -10.44 -32.42 29.59
C PHE A 194 -11.47 -31.81 30.55
N VAL A 195 -12.20 -30.77 30.16
CA VAL A 195 -13.26 -30.19 31.00
C VAL A 195 -14.33 -31.22 31.34
N LYS A 196 -14.76 -32.03 30.37
CA LYS A 196 -15.75 -33.10 30.60
C LYS A 196 -15.24 -34.12 31.61
N VAL A 197 -14.01 -34.61 31.43
CA VAL A 197 -13.37 -35.53 32.37
C VAL A 197 -13.29 -34.91 33.77
N PHE A 198 -12.95 -33.61 33.87
CA PHE A 198 -12.87 -32.91 35.16
C PHE A 198 -14.21 -32.71 35.86
N ALA A 199 -15.28 -32.48 35.10
CA ALA A 199 -16.62 -32.35 35.66
C ALA A 199 -17.05 -33.62 36.41
N ASP A 200 -16.60 -34.79 35.95
CA ASP A 200 -16.91 -36.08 36.57
C ASP A 200 -16.16 -36.32 37.89
N PHE A 201 -15.02 -35.64 38.14
CA PHE A 201 -14.21 -35.78 39.36
C PHE A 201 -14.54 -34.77 40.47
N GLY A 202 -15.46 -33.83 40.25
CA GLY A 202 -16.02 -32.98 41.31
C GLY A 202 -15.07 -31.92 41.92
N GLY A 203 -14.00 -31.53 41.22
CA GLY A 203 -13.00 -30.58 41.70
C GLY A 203 -13.04 -29.20 41.04
N ASP A 204 -12.60 -28.17 41.76
CA ASP A 204 -12.48 -26.81 41.26
C ASP A 204 -11.25 -26.65 40.34
N LEU A 205 -11.46 -26.17 39.11
CA LEU A 205 -10.39 -26.02 38.12
C LEU A 205 -9.33 -24.98 38.58
N PRO A 206 -8.01 -25.26 38.42
CA PRO A 206 -6.96 -24.26 38.65
C PRO A 206 -7.13 -23.00 37.81
N PHE A 207 -6.60 -21.86 38.28
CA PHE A 207 -6.73 -20.56 37.58
C PHE A 207 -6.26 -20.61 36.12
N ILE A 208 -5.11 -21.23 35.85
CA ILE A 208 -4.57 -21.40 34.50
C ILE A 208 -5.56 -22.20 33.62
N THR A 209 -6.13 -23.27 34.15
CA THR A 209 -7.12 -24.09 33.43
C THR A 209 -8.43 -23.31 33.22
N LYS A 210 -8.91 -22.54 34.20
CA LYS A 210 -10.10 -21.67 34.06
C LYS A 210 -9.93 -20.64 32.91
N MET A 211 -8.76 -20.01 32.79
CA MET A 211 -8.46 -19.12 31.66
C MET A 211 -8.50 -19.86 30.31
N THR A 212 -7.90 -21.06 30.23
CA THR A 212 -7.89 -21.87 29.01
C THR A 212 -9.29 -22.35 28.63
N VAL A 213 -10.16 -22.66 29.60
CA VAL A 213 -11.57 -23.02 29.37
C VAL A 213 -12.37 -21.83 28.86
N GLN A 214 -12.17 -20.63 29.43
CA GLN A 214 -12.79 -19.41 28.90
C GLN A 214 -12.35 -19.14 27.45
N ALA A 215 -11.06 -19.28 27.15
CA ALA A 215 -10.55 -19.18 25.78
C ALA A 215 -11.20 -20.23 24.86
N SER A 216 -11.35 -21.48 25.33
CA SER A 216 -12.04 -22.54 24.59
C SER A 216 -13.51 -22.21 24.30
N ASN A 217 -14.23 -21.64 25.26
CA ASN A 217 -15.61 -21.21 25.07
C ASN A 217 -15.72 -20.07 24.04
N VAL A 218 -14.75 -19.15 24.01
CA VAL A 218 -14.70 -18.11 22.97
C VAL A 218 -14.43 -18.72 21.60
N VAL A 219 -13.49 -19.67 21.52
CA VAL A 219 -13.12 -20.34 20.26
C VAL A 219 -14.26 -21.21 19.71
N THR A 220 -14.95 -21.96 20.57
CA THR A 220 -15.98 -22.94 20.17
C THR A 220 -17.40 -22.36 20.12
N GLY A 221 -17.76 -21.51 21.08
CA GLY A 221 -19.10 -20.93 21.21
C GLY A 221 -19.24 -19.52 20.63
N GLN A 222 -18.17 -18.72 20.65
CA GLN A 222 -18.17 -17.32 20.16
C GLN A 222 -17.17 -17.09 19.02
N TRP A 223 -17.01 -18.08 18.12
CA TRP A 223 -16.07 -18.01 16.99
C TRP A 223 -16.25 -16.74 16.12
N TYR A 224 -17.46 -16.20 16.04
CA TYR A 224 -17.76 -14.94 15.35
C TYR A 224 -17.03 -13.73 15.95
N VAL A 225 -16.71 -13.75 17.25
CA VAL A 225 -15.88 -12.71 17.91
C VAL A 225 -14.45 -12.77 17.40
N LEU A 226 -13.88 -13.96 17.21
CA LEU A 226 -12.54 -14.11 16.64
C LEU A 226 -12.48 -13.60 15.19
N LEU A 227 -13.51 -13.88 14.38
CA LEU A 227 -13.63 -13.34 13.03
C LEU A 227 -13.83 -11.81 13.04
N ALA A 228 -14.64 -11.29 13.95
CA ALA A 228 -14.84 -9.85 14.13
C ALA A 228 -13.56 -9.14 14.56
N VAL A 229 -12.72 -9.75 15.40
CA VAL A 229 -11.41 -9.20 15.79
C VAL A 229 -10.39 -9.35 14.64
N ALA A 230 -10.37 -10.48 13.95
CA ALA A 230 -9.45 -10.72 12.84
C ALA A 230 -9.69 -9.78 11.64
N ILE A 231 -10.96 -9.42 11.38
CA ILE A 231 -11.33 -8.49 10.30
C ILE A 231 -11.40 -7.05 10.81
N GLY A 232 -12.10 -6.83 11.93
CA GLY A 232 -12.34 -5.51 12.52
C GLY A 232 -11.11 -4.90 13.18
N GLY A 233 -10.20 -5.72 13.72
CA GLY A 233 -8.94 -5.29 14.31
C GLY A 233 -8.05 -4.54 13.30
N PRO A 234 -7.69 -5.14 12.15
CA PRO A 234 -6.92 -4.45 11.11
C PRO A 234 -7.60 -3.19 10.57
N ILE A 235 -8.93 -3.20 10.40
CA ILE A 235 -9.69 -2.04 9.90
C ILE A 235 -9.72 -0.92 10.95
N GLY A 236 -10.04 -1.24 12.20
CA GLY A 236 -10.06 -0.30 13.32
C GLY A 236 -8.69 0.29 13.59
N PHE A 237 -7.65 -0.56 13.58
CA PHE A 237 -6.26 -0.14 13.69
C PHE A 237 -5.86 0.78 12.54
N LYS A 238 -6.22 0.44 11.29
CA LYS A 238 -5.96 1.28 10.12
C LYS A 238 -6.63 2.64 10.26
N LYS A 239 -7.89 2.69 10.69
CA LYS A 239 -8.64 3.94 10.88
C LYS A 239 -8.04 4.78 12.00
N TRP A 240 -7.63 4.16 13.10
CA TRP A 240 -6.96 4.84 14.21
C TRP A 240 -5.63 5.47 13.79
N ARG A 241 -4.74 4.72 13.12
CA ARG A 241 -3.43 5.25 12.68
C ARG A 241 -3.51 6.36 11.61
N THR A 242 -4.63 6.46 10.88
CA THR A 242 -4.86 7.53 9.89
C THR A 242 -5.67 8.70 10.47
N SER A 243 -6.15 8.59 11.72
CA SER A 243 -6.91 9.65 12.37
C SER A 243 -5.98 10.77 12.85
N THR A 244 -6.49 12.01 12.88
CA THR A 244 -5.76 13.21 13.32
C THR A 244 -5.17 13.07 14.73
N TRP A 245 -5.88 12.40 15.64
CA TRP A 245 -5.42 12.14 17.00
C TRP A 245 -4.49 10.91 17.12
N GLY A 246 -4.74 9.88 16.32
CA GLY A 246 -4.03 8.59 16.41
C GLY A 246 -2.69 8.57 15.68
N ARG A 247 -2.55 9.32 14.58
CA ARG A 247 -1.30 9.44 13.81
C ARG A 247 -0.10 9.87 14.68
N PRO A 248 -0.15 10.98 15.45
CA PRO A 248 0.99 11.39 16.29
C PRO A 248 1.28 10.42 17.45
N GLN A 249 0.25 9.80 18.04
CA GLN A 249 0.42 8.81 19.09
C GLN A 249 1.12 7.55 18.56
N TRP A 250 0.69 7.07 17.40
CA TRP A 250 1.24 5.91 16.75
C TRP A 250 2.70 6.11 16.32
N ASP A 251 3.02 7.28 15.76
CA ASP A 251 4.41 7.64 15.42
C ASP A 251 5.29 7.64 16.68
N ARG A 252 4.80 8.17 17.81
CA ARG A 252 5.55 8.17 19.09
C ARG A 252 5.74 6.77 19.67
N ILE A 253 4.71 5.91 19.60
CA ILE A 253 4.77 4.52 20.07
C ILE A 253 5.76 3.71 19.24
N ARG A 254 5.75 3.88 17.90
CA ARG A 254 6.67 3.19 17.00
C ARG A 254 8.13 3.52 17.28
N LEU A 255 8.43 4.77 17.62
CA LEU A 255 9.79 5.20 17.96
C LEU A 255 10.28 4.64 19.31
N LYS A 256 9.35 4.32 20.23
CA LYS A 256 9.66 3.78 21.57
C LYS A 256 9.63 2.25 21.66
N PHE A 257 9.35 1.57 20.55
CA PHE A 257 9.21 0.12 20.58
C PHE A 257 10.58 -0.55 20.86
N PRO A 258 10.67 -1.49 21.82
CA PRO A 258 11.92 -2.20 22.14
C PRO A 258 12.42 -3.02 20.94
N PHE A 259 13.65 -3.54 21.02
CA PHE A 259 14.32 -4.35 19.96
C PHE A 259 14.76 -3.57 18.71
N LYS A 260 15.21 -2.31 18.85
CA LYS A 260 15.76 -1.47 17.76
C LYS A 260 14.77 -1.10 16.63
N ILE A 261 13.48 -1.40 16.78
CA ILE A 261 12.44 -1.08 15.78
C ILE A 261 12.32 0.43 15.55
N GLY A 262 12.41 1.25 16.60
CA GLY A 262 12.37 2.71 16.46
C GLY A 262 13.48 3.26 15.55
N VAL A 263 14.70 2.74 15.70
CA VAL A 263 15.86 3.11 14.86
C VAL A 263 15.64 2.67 13.42
N THR A 264 15.09 1.47 13.19
CA THR A 264 14.77 1.01 11.82
C THR A 264 13.70 1.89 11.17
N VAL A 265 12.65 2.26 11.92
CA VAL A 265 11.60 3.16 11.41
C VAL A 265 12.17 4.53 11.07
N GLN A 266 13.06 5.07 11.90
CA GLN A 266 13.79 6.30 11.62
C GLN A 266 14.61 6.18 10.33
N LYS A 267 15.40 5.12 10.17
CA LYS A 267 16.20 4.88 8.95
C LYS A 267 15.33 4.78 7.69
N ILE A 268 14.18 4.10 7.76
CA ILE A 268 13.21 4.03 6.64
C ILE A 268 12.67 5.42 6.29
N ALA A 269 12.34 6.22 7.30
CA ALA A 269 11.80 7.56 7.10
C ALA A 269 12.86 8.49 6.48
N LEU A 270 14.12 8.42 6.94
CA LEU A 270 15.25 9.16 6.37
C LEU A 270 15.55 8.73 4.94
N ALA A 271 15.64 7.42 4.66
CA ALA A 271 15.85 6.89 3.32
C ALA A 271 14.81 7.43 2.33
N ARG A 272 13.52 7.32 2.68
CA ARG A 272 12.44 7.82 1.82
C ARG A 272 12.49 9.33 1.65
N TRP A 273 12.69 10.07 2.74
CA TRP A 273 12.76 11.52 2.71
C TRP A 273 13.91 12.00 1.81
N SER A 274 15.14 11.52 2.03
CA SER A 274 16.32 11.90 1.25
C SER A 274 16.17 11.53 -0.22
N ARG A 275 15.65 10.32 -0.50
CA ARG A 275 15.42 9.85 -1.87
C ARG A 275 14.38 10.72 -2.59
N THR A 276 13.27 11.01 -1.92
CA THR A 276 12.21 11.85 -2.49
C THR A 276 12.71 13.28 -2.72
N PHE A 277 13.52 13.80 -1.80
CA PHE A 277 14.04 15.14 -1.90
C PHE A 277 15.06 15.26 -3.03
N ALA A 278 15.98 14.29 -3.15
CA ALA A 278 16.89 14.19 -4.28
C ALA A 278 16.13 14.16 -5.61
N ALA A 279 15.10 13.30 -5.72
CA ALA A 279 14.32 13.17 -6.95
C ALA A 279 13.62 14.47 -7.36
N LEU A 280 12.95 15.16 -6.42
CA LEU A 280 12.29 16.43 -6.69
C LEU A 280 13.29 17.53 -7.06
N TYR A 281 14.38 17.66 -6.30
CA TYR A 281 15.38 18.69 -6.54
C TYR A 281 16.09 18.49 -7.88
N SER A 282 16.51 17.26 -8.19
CA SER A 282 17.07 16.92 -9.51
C SER A 282 16.07 17.17 -10.64
N ALA A 283 14.78 16.91 -10.42
CA ALA A 283 13.69 17.19 -11.36
C ALA A 283 13.42 18.68 -11.60
N GLY A 284 14.12 19.59 -10.91
CA GLY A 284 13.95 21.03 -11.07
C GLY A 284 12.68 21.55 -10.38
N VAL A 285 12.08 20.77 -9.47
CA VAL A 285 10.96 21.25 -8.66
C VAL A 285 11.46 22.36 -7.74
N PRO A 286 10.76 23.50 -7.62
CA PRO A 286 11.17 24.59 -6.74
C PRO A 286 11.44 24.10 -5.31
N ILE A 287 12.56 24.53 -4.72
CA ILE A 287 13.06 24.00 -3.44
C ILE A 287 12.01 24.02 -2.33
N MET A 288 11.23 25.10 -2.23
CA MET A 288 10.17 25.25 -1.23
C MET A 288 9.08 24.19 -1.39
N GLN A 289 8.67 23.93 -2.63
CA GLN A 289 7.69 22.89 -2.95
C GLN A 289 8.28 21.49 -2.74
N ALA A 290 9.57 21.30 -3.04
CA ALA A 290 10.26 20.05 -2.78
C ALA A 290 10.32 19.72 -1.27
N ILE A 291 10.62 20.71 -0.43
CA ILE A 291 10.64 20.57 1.04
C ILE A 291 9.23 20.23 1.57
N GLU A 292 8.19 20.91 1.07
CA GLU A 292 6.80 20.64 1.49
C GLU A 292 6.36 19.21 1.13
N ILE A 293 6.57 18.79 -0.13
CA ILE A 293 6.18 17.46 -0.61
C ILE A 293 6.96 16.36 0.10
N THR A 294 8.26 16.57 0.36
CA THR A 294 9.09 15.57 1.05
C THR A 294 8.68 15.40 2.51
N GLY A 295 8.30 16.48 3.19
CA GLY A 295 7.74 16.43 4.54
C GLY A 295 6.47 15.57 4.61
N GLN A 296 5.55 15.78 3.66
CA GLN A 296 4.27 15.06 3.61
C GLN A 296 4.43 13.57 3.20
N THR A 297 5.42 13.25 2.36
CA THR A 297 5.61 11.89 1.82
C THR A 297 6.53 11.01 2.66
N ALA A 298 7.37 11.59 3.53
CA ALA A 298 8.25 10.87 4.45
C ALA A 298 7.48 9.88 5.35
N GLY A 299 6.21 10.18 5.65
CA GLY A 299 5.33 9.31 6.43
C GLY A 299 5.68 9.27 7.92
N ASN A 300 6.33 10.31 8.42
CA ASN A 300 6.69 10.51 9.81
C ASN A 300 6.38 11.97 10.20
N SER A 301 5.52 12.16 11.21
CA SER A 301 5.11 13.50 11.67
C SER A 301 6.26 14.37 12.20
N VAL A 302 7.34 13.78 12.69
CA VAL A 302 8.52 14.52 13.16
C VAL A 302 9.32 15.10 11.97
N ILE A 303 9.42 14.34 10.87
CA ILE A 303 10.02 14.86 9.62
C ILE A 303 9.14 15.96 9.04
N GLU A 304 7.82 15.74 8.99
CA GLU A 304 6.87 16.73 8.50
C GLU A 304 6.98 18.06 9.27
N LYS A 305 7.07 17.99 10.61
CA LYS A 305 7.31 19.17 11.45
C LYS A 305 8.65 19.85 11.14
N ALA A 306 9.73 19.08 11.06
CA ALA A 306 11.05 19.63 10.76
C ALA A 306 11.09 20.31 9.38
N MET A 307 10.35 19.81 8.39
CA MET A 307 10.26 20.48 7.08
C MET A 307 9.55 21.83 7.15
N TYR A 308 8.59 22.02 8.06
CA TYR A 308 8.02 23.35 8.31
C TYR A 308 9.07 24.32 8.87
N ASP A 309 9.90 23.86 9.81
CA ASP A 309 10.98 24.68 10.37
C ASP A 309 12.04 25.02 9.30
N VAL A 310 12.35 24.08 8.40
CA VAL A 310 13.20 24.33 7.22
C VAL A 310 12.59 25.36 6.27
N ILE A 311 11.29 25.25 5.97
CA ILE A 311 10.56 26.22 5.13
C ILE A 311 10.65 27.63 5.70
N GLU A 312 10.45 27.80 7.01
CA GLU A 312 10.54 29.10 7.66
C GLU A 312 11.97 29.66 7.67
N SER A 313 12.98 28.81 7.87
CA SER A 313 14.40 29.19 7.75
C SER A 313 14.73 29.72 6.36
N VAL A 314 14.38 28.97 5.31
CA VAL A 314 14.67 29.36 3.91
C VAL A 314 13.92 30.63 3.51
N LYS A 315 12.67 30.81 3.96
CA LYS A 315 11.92 32.07 3.75
C LYS A 315 12.60 33.28 4.38
N ALA A 316 13.25 33.09 5.53
CA ALA A 316 14.00 34.13 6.22
C ALA A 316 15.42 34.35 5.65
N GLY A 317 15.82 33.61 4.61
CA GLY A 317 17.16 33.66 4.03
C GLY A 317 18.21 32.86 4.80
N GLY A 318 17.78 31.99 5.72
CA GLY A 318 18.64 31.05 6.43
C GLY A 318 18.91 29.77 5.65
N SER A 319 19.70 28.86 6.24
CA SER A 319 20.09 27.60 5.61
C SER A 319 19.04 26.50 5.74
N ILE A 320 19.12 25.49 4.88
CA ILE A 320 18.35 24.24 5.00
C ILE A 320 18.91 23.38 6.15
N ALA A 321 20.22 23.40 6.33
CA ALA A 321 20.92 22.50 7.25
C ALA A 321 20.67 22.82 8.73
N ASP A 322 20.52 24.09 9.11
CA ASP A 322 20.45 24.48 10.53
C ASP A 322 19.22 23.93 11.27
N PRO A 323 17.99 24.04 10.73
CA PRO A 323 16.82 23.42 11.37
C PRO A 323 16.91 21.90 11.46
N LEU A 324 17.66 21.26 10.55
CA LEU A 324 17.88 19.81 10.60
C LEU A 324 18.82 19.39 11.73
N LYS A 325 19.77 20.24 12.14
CA LYS A 325 20.66 19.95 13.29
C LYS A 325 19.89 19.89 14.60
N GLU A 326 18.87 20.72 14.75
CA GLU A 326 18.02 20.81 15.95
C GLU A 326 16.95 19.71 15.99
N ALA A 327 16.65 19.09 14.86
CA ALA A 327 15.57 18.10 14.75
C ALA A 327 16.05 16.69 15.18
N PRO A 328 15.47 16.07 16.22
CA PRO A 328 15.97 14.80 16.80
C PRO A 328 15.96 13.59 15.87
N ILE A 329 15.18 13.67 14.79
CA ILE A 329 15.06 12.58 13.81
C ILE A 329 16.22 12.57 12.80
N PHE A 330 16.95 13.68 12.65
CA PHE A 330 18.05 13.82 11.72
C PHE A 330 19.39 13.64 12.43
N PRO A 331 20.18 12.62 12.05
CA PRO A 331 21.54 12.49 12.54
C PRO A 331 22.41 13.63 11.99
N GLY A 332 23.44 14.04 12.76
CA GLY A 332 24.31 15.15 12.36
C GLY A 332 24.96 14.98 10.98
N MET A 333 25.21 13.74 10.55
CA MET A 333 25.72 13.44 9.21
C MET A 333 24.76 13.92 8.10
N VAL A 334 23.45 13.82 8.28
CA VAL A 334 22.46 14.29 7.28
C VAL A 334 22.53 15.81 7.14
N ALA A 335 22.49 16.52 8.27
CA ALA A 335 22.59 17.98 8.26
C ALA A 335 23.92 18.45 7.67
N GLN A 336 25.03 17.74 7.95
CA GLN A 336 26.35 18.06 7.38
C GLN A 336 26.40 17.86 5.87
N MET A 337 25.87 16.75 5.36
CA MET A 337 25.83 16.50 3.91
C MET A 337 24.98 17.54 3.18
N ILE A 338 23.88 17.98 3.80
CA ILE A 338 23.04 19.05 3.24
C ILE A 338 23.75 20.39 3.28
N ALA A 339 24.43 20.73 4.38
CA ALA A 339 25.23 21.96 4.45
C ALA A 339 26.29 22.00 3.34
N VAL A 340 27.02 20.90 3.15
CA VAL A 340 28.02 20.78 2.06
C VAL A 340 27.35 20.89 0.69
N GLY A 341 26.20 20.26 0.49
CA GLY A 341 25.44 20.33 -0.76
C GLY A 341 24.91 21.73 -1.07
N GLU A 342 24.50 22.46 -0.04
CA GLU A 342 24.03 23.85 -0.10
C GLU A 342 25.19 24.80 -0.44
N GLU A 343 26.34 24.67 0.23
CA GLU A 343 27.55 25.48 -0.02
C GLU A 343 28.16 25.22 -1.41
N THR A 344 28.14 23.97 -1.88
CA THR A 344 28.74 23.57 -3.16
C THR A 344 27.78 23.62 -4.34
N GLY A 345 26.49 23.87 -4.09
CA GLY A 345 25.42 23.81 -5.10
C GLY A 345 25.03 22.40 -5.56
N ASN A 346 25.65 21.35 -5.00
CA ASN A 346 25.44 19.95 -5.39
C ASN A 346 24.53 19.20 -4.39
N LEU A 347 23.39 19.81 -4.06
CA LEU A 347 22.45 19.25 -3.07
C LEU A 347 21.81 17.93 -3.53
N ASP A 348 21.57 17.76 -4.84
CA ASP A 348 21.07 16.51 -5.44
C ASP A 348 21.98 15.33 -5.18
N ALA A 349 23.29 15.51 -5.41
CA ALA A 349 24.29 14.47 -5.23
C ALA A 349 24.41 14.10 -3.74
N MET A 350 24.43 15.08 -2.85
CA MET A 350 24.50 14.84 -1.41
C MET A 350 23.24 14.13 -0.89
N LEU A 351 22.04 14.58 -1.27
CA LEU A 351 20.79 13.91 -0.91
C LEU A 351 20.73 12.48 -1.43
N SER A 352 21.23 12.23 -2.65
CA SER A 352 21.31 10.88 -3.23
C SER A 352 22.24 9.97 -2.43
N LYS A 353 23.41 10.47 -1.99
CA LYS A 353 24.33 9.72 -1.13
C LYS A 353 23.72 9.40 0.23
N VAL A 354 23.01 10.36 0.82
CA VAL A 354 22.28 10.14 2.08
C VAL A 354 21.21 9.07 1.89
N ALA A 355 20.45 9.14 0.78
CA ALA A 355 19.45 8.12 0.44
C ALA A 355 20.07 6.72 0.32
N ASP A 356 21.12 6.56 -0.50
CA ASP A 356 21.79 5.28 -0.73
C ASP A 356 22.31 4.69 0.61
N PHE A 357 22.91 5.53 1.45
CA PHE A 357 23.42 5.12 2.76
C PHE A 357 22.29 4.60 3.67
N TYR A 358 21.20 5.35 3.81
CA TYR A 358 20.09 4.93 4.67
C TYR A 358 19.30 3.75 4.09
N GLU A 359 19.20 3.60 2.77
CA GLU A 359 18.64 2.41 2.14
C GLU A 359 19.45 1.14 2.49
N ALA A 360 20.78 1.23 2.43
CA ALA A 360 21.66 0.13 2.87
C ALA A 360 21.49 -0.19 4.36
N GLU A 361 21.43 0.86 5.21
CA GLU A 361 21.20 0.72 6.64
C GLU A 361 19.82 0.13 6.98
N VAL A 362 18.80 0.42 6.16
CA VAL A 362 17.46 -0.19 6.27
C VAL A 362 17.54 -1.67 5.95
N SER A 363 18.20 -2.06 4.86
CA SER A 363 18.37 -3.47 4.48
C SER A 363 19.08 -4.27 5.58
N ALA A 364 20.18 -3.72 6.11
CA ALA A 364 20.91 -4.32 7.23
C ALA A 364 20.05 -4.46 8.50
N ALA A 365 19.28 -3.41 8.83
CA ALA A 365 18.41 -3.42 10.00
C ALA A 365 17.25 -4.41 9.86
N VAL A 366 16.65 -4.51 8.68
CA VAL A 366 15.59 -5.49 8.37
C VAL A 366 16.11 -6.92 8.52
N LYS A 367 17.32 -7.19 8.00
CA LYS A 367 17.97 -8.50 8.16
C LYS A 367 18.24 -8.84 9.63
N ALA A 368 18.79 -7.89 10.39
CA ALA A 368 19.05 -8.08 11.82
C ALA A 368 17.77 -8.33 12.63
N LEU A 369 16.69 -7.59 12.33
CA LEU A 369 15.38 -7.82 12.96
C LEU A 369 14.84 -9.22 12.64
N THR A 370 15.00 -9.67 11.40
CA THR A 370 14.57 -11.01 10.98
C THR A 370 15.30 -12.10 11.74
N SER A 371 16.62 -11.97 11.94
CA SER A 371 17.41 -12.94 12.71
C SER A 371 17.05 -12.98 14.19
N ILE A 372 16.63 -11.86 14.79
CA ILE A 372 16.18 -11.84 16.20
C ILE A 372 14.79 -12.47 16.33
N LEU A 373 13.94 -12.35 15.29
CA LEU A 373 12.60 -12.91 15.32
C LEU A 373 12.60 -14.44 15.45
N GLU A 374 13.55 -15.15 14.85
CA GLU A 374 13.57 -16.61 14.89
C GLU A 374 13.69 -17.18 16.33
N PRO A 375 14.68 -16.80 17.16
CA PRO A 375 14.73 -17.20 18.57
C PRO A 375 13.49 -16.79 19.37
N VAL A 376 12.96 -15.58 19.12
CA VAL A 376 11.74 -15.10 19.80
C VAL A 376 10.55 -15.99 19.43
N MET A 377 10.43 -16.39 18.17
CA MET A 377 9.38 -17.29 17.70
C MET A 377 9.51 -18.67 18.34
N ILE A 378 10.72 -19.22 18.47
CA ILE A 378 10.95 -20.51 19.15
C ILE A 378 10.51 -20.43 20.62
N ILE A 379 10.91 -19.37 21.34
CA ILE A 379 10.51 -19.16 22.74
C ILE A 379 8.99 -18.99 22.85
N LEU A 380 8.38 -18.23 21.93
CA LEU A 380 6.94 -17.96 21.95
C LEU A 380 6.14 -19.22 21.64
N VAL A 381 6.49 -19.97 20.59
CA VAL A 381 5.82 -21.23 20.23
C VAL A 381 6.05 -22.29 21.31
N GLY A 382 7.29 -22.45 21.79
CA GLY A 382 7.60 -23.35 22.90
C GLY A 382 6.85 -22.97 24.18
N GLY A 383 6.73 -21.68 24.47
CA GLY A 383 5.94 -21.16 25.59
C GLY A 383 4.45 -21.44 25.45
N ILE A 384 3.89 -21.29 24.25
CA ILE A 384 2.49 -21.65 23.96
C ILE A 384 2.25 -23.14 24.19
N VAL A 385 3.11 -24.00 23.62
CA VAL A 385 2.99 -25.46 23.77
C VAL A 385 3.17 -25.86 25.24
N GLY A 386 4.18 -25.33 25.92
CA GLY A 386 4.43 -25.59 27.34
C GLY A 386 3.26 -25.14 28.23
N PHE A 387 2.70 -23.96 27.97
CA PHE A 387 1.52 -23.45 28.67
C PHE A 387 0.33 -24.41 28.52
N ILE A 388 0.06 -24.91 27.31
CA ILE A 388 -1.03 -25.85 27.05
C ILE A 388 -0.79 -27.17 27.79
N VAL A 389 0.40 -27.74 27.68
CA VAL A 389 0.75 -29.00 28.36
C VAL A 389 0.55 -28.84 29.86
N ILE A 390 1.08 -27.78 30.47
CA ILE A 390 0.89 -27.51 31.90
C ILE A 390 -0.60 -27.35 32.25
N ALA A 391 -1.35 -26.58 31.45
CA ALA A 391 -2.78 -26.34 31.67
C ALA A 391 -3.61 -27.64 31.62
N MET A 392 -3.17 -28.62 30.83
CA MET A 392 -3.83 -29.92 30.68
C MET A 392 -3.43 -30.92 31.77
N TYR A 393 -2.16 -30.97 32.17
CA TYR A 393 -1.67 -31.94 33.15
C TYR A 393 -1.84 -31.48 34.61
N MET A 394 -1.82 -30.17 34.88
CA MET A 394 -1.98 -29.64 36.23
C MET A 394 -3.31 -30.07 36.90
N PRO A 395 -4.45 -30.08 36.20
CA PRO A 395 -5.67 -30.65 36.73
C PRO A 395 -5.51 -32.12 37.16
N MET A 396 -4.81 -32.97 36.38
CA MET A 396 -4.63 -34.39 36.72
C MET A 396 -3.92 -34.57 38.07
N PHE A 397 -2.88 -33.79 38.35
CA PHE A 397 -2.17 -33.85 39.64
C PHE A 397 -3.09 -33.53 40.82
N LYS A 398 -4.01 -32.57 40.67
CA LYS A 398 -4.98 -32.25 41.72
C LYS A 398 -5.99 -33.38 41.98
N VAL A 399 -6.36 -34.15 40.96
CA VAL A 399 -7.22 -35.33 41.14
C VAL A 399 -6.48 -36.42 41.90
N TYR A 400 -5.21 -36.67 41.57
CA TYR A 400 -4.37 -37.60 42.32
C TYR A 400 -4.21 -37.20 43.79
N ASP A 401 -4.02 -35.91 44.09
CA ASP A 401 -3.93 -35.42 45.47
C ASP A 401 -5.26 -35.50 46.23
N ALA A 402 -6.40 -35.43 45.52
CA ALA A 402 -7.74 -35.52 46.08
C ALA A 402 -8.20 -36.97 46.33
N ILE A 403 -7.62 -37.95 45.63
CA ILE A 403 -7.78 -39.38 45.91
C ILE A 403 -6.81 -39.74 47.04
N LYS A 404 -7.21 -39.43 48.28
CA LYS A 404 -6.58 -39.95 49.50
C LYS A 404 -7.52 -40.90 50.23
#